data_AF-A0A640THL7-F1
#
_entry.id   AF-A0A640THL7-F1
#
_cell.length_a   1.000
_cell.length_b   1.000
_cell.length_c   1.000
_cell.angle_alpha   90.00
_cell.angle_beta   90.00
_cell.angle_gamma   90.00
#
_symmetry.space_group_name_H-M   'P 1'
#
loop_
_entity.id
_entity.type
_entity.pdbx_description
1 polymer ?
#
loop_
_entity_poly.entity_id
_entity_poly.type
_entity_poly.pdbx_seq_one_letter_code
_entity_poly.pdbx_strand_id
1 'polypeptide(L)'
;MGTAATTSATAAPAAPNRAALAKQILGTKGIVPATAHVGGRHAASTARQNLVDTAHGKGALTSPWGDRPHRRVALDTRMLNGMLKLRTQYGYRISVSEIVGGDHSSRSRHYAGIAFDINYVNGRHVGSGAPHRNLMAACKKLGATEVLGPGNAGHATHVHCGWPR
;
A
#
# COMPACT_ATOMS: atom_id res chain seq x y z
N MET A 1 7.55 -52.44 26.24
CA MET A 1 7.28 -51.79 24.95
C MET A 1 6.59 -50.46 25.26
N GLY A 2 7.33 -49.35 25.25
CA GLY A 2 6.79 -48.02 25.56
C GLY A 2 6.39 -47.30 24.29
N THR A 3 5.11 -46.94 24.17
CA THR A 3 4.58 -46.16 23.05
C THR A 3 4.92 -44.68 23.22
N ALA A 4 5.70 -44.14 22.29
CA ALA A 4 5.97 -42.70 22.23
C ALA A 4 4.75 -41.97 21.63
N ALA A 5 4.19 -41.03 22.40
CA ALA A 5 3.15 -40.12 21.93
C ALA A 5 3.80 -38.98 21.12
N THR A 6 3.44 -38.86 19.84
CA THR A 6 3.86 -37.74 18.99
C THR A 6 2.88 -36.58 19.17
N THR A 7 3.32 -35.52 19.84
CA THR A 7 2.57 -34.26 19.92
C THR A 7 2.66 -33.54 18.58
N SER A 8 1.53 -33.43 17.87
CA SER A 8 1.42 -32.58 16.69
C SER A 8 1.36 -31.12 17.12
N ALA A 9 2.42 -30.37 16.84
CA ALA A 9 2.42 -28.92 17.01
C ALA A 9 1.62 -28.27 15.88
N THR A 10 0.52 -27.59 16.22
CA THR A 10 -0.27 -26.80 15.28
C THR A 10 0.58 -25.64 14.77
N ALA A 11 0.98 -25.70 13.49
CA ALA A 11 1.73 -24.62 12.86
C ALA A 11 0.91 -23.32 12.84
N ALA A 12 1.53 -22.22 13.29
CA ALA A 12 0.94 -20.89 13.16
C ALA A 12 0.63 -20.61 11.67
N PRO A 13 -0.49 -19.93 11.34
CA PRO A 13 -0.84 -19.64 9.96
C PRO A 13 0.31 -18.88 9.27
N ALA A 14 0.74 -19.37 8.12
CA ALA A 14 1.79 -18.74 7.32
C ALA A 14 1.43 -17.28 7.06
N ALA A 15 2.42 -16.38 7.20
CA ALA A 15 2.25 -14.99 6.85
C ALA A 15 1.73 -14.89 5.39
N PRO A 16 0.70 -14.08 5.14
CA PRO A 16 0.05 -14.08 3.83
C PRO A 16 1.04 -13.70 2.72
N ASN A 17 1.10 -14.55 1.70
CA ASN A 17 1.93 -14.35 0.52
C ASN A 17 1.60 -13.00 -0.14
N ARG A 18 2.64 -12.21 -0.46
CA ARG A 18 2.54 -10.91 -1.16
C ARG A 18 1.61 -10.94 -2.37
N ALA A 19 1.73 -11.96 -3.22
CA ALA A 19 0.89 -12.09 -4.40
C ALA A 19 -0.59 -12.30 -4.04
N ALA A 20 -0.87 -13.06 -2.97
CA ALA A 20 -2.22 -13.28 -2.49
C ALA A 20 -2.83 -11.99 -1.91
N LEU A 21 -2.07 -11.21 -1.14
CA LEU A 21 -2.52 -9.90 -0.64
C LEU A 21 -2.86 -8.94 -1.79
N ALA A 22 -2.00 -8.87 -2.81
CA ALA A 22 -2.26 -8.03 -3.98
C ALA A 22 -3.53 -8.47 -4.73
N LYS A 23 -3.75 -9.77 -4.92
CA LYS A 23 -5.00 -10.31 -5.50
C LYS A 23 -6.22 -9.94 -4.65
N GLN A 24 -6.12 -10.07 -3.33
CA GLN A 24 -7.21 -9.69 -2.42
C GLN A 24 -7.53 -8.20 -2.49
N ILE A 25 -6.51 -7.33 -2.52
CA ILE A 25 -6.69 -5.88 -2.67
C ILE A 25 -7.41 -5.57 -3.99
N LEU A 26 -6.94 -6.14 -5.10
CA LEU A 26 -7.54 -5.95 -6.43
C LEU A 26 -9.00 -6.44 -6.50
N GLY A 27 -9.36 -7.48 -5.75
CA GLY A 27 -10.72 -8.01 -5.66
C GLY A 27 -11.62 -7.32 -4.62
N THR A 28 -11.07 -6.48 -3.74
CA THR A 28 -11.81 -5.88 -2.63
C THR A 28 -12.54 -4.61 -3.07
N LYS A 29 -13.88 -4.68 -3.10
CA LYS A 29 -14.72 -3.49 -3.33
C LYS A 29 -14.44 -2.41 -2.27
N GLY A 30 -14.18 -1.19 -2.74
CA GLY A 30 -13.88 -0.03 -1.91
C GLY A 30 -12.39 0.27 -1.74
N ILE A 31 -11.49 -0.54 -2.32
CA ILE A 31 -10.11 -0.12 -2.58
C ILE A 31 -9.98 0.15 -4.08
N VAL A 32 -9.65 1.38 -4.46
CA VAL A 32 -9.58 1.81 -5.86
C VAL A 32 -8.16 2.28 -6.18
N PRO A 33 -7.30 1.41 -6.72
CA PRO A 33 -5.98 1.81 -7.18
C PRO A 33 -6.07 2.62 -8.47
N ALA A 34 -5.40 3.76 -8.53
CA ALA A 34 -5.39 4.64 -9.69
C ALA A 34 -4.75 3.97 -10.93
N THR A 35 -5.25 4.35 -12.10
CA THR A 35 -4.77 3.91 -13.43
C THR A 35 -4.01 5.01 -14.18
N ALA A 36 -3.70 6.11 -13.48
CA ALA A 36 -2.89 7.24 -13.92
C ALA A 36 -2.23 7.88 -12.69
N HIS A 37 -1.14 8.61 -12.91
CA HIS A 37 -0.46 9.41 -11.89
C HIS A 37 -1.04 10.83 -11.89
N VAL A 38 -0.79 11.59 -10.81
CA VAL A 38 -1.22 13.00 -10.72
C VAL A 38 -0.54 13.88 -11.80
N GLY A 39 0.70 13.56 -12.20
CA GLY A 39 1.47 14.33 -13.18
C GLY A 39 1.60 13.71 -14.58
N GLY A 40 0.96 12.57 -14.86
CA GLY A 40 1.09 11.90 -16.15
C GLY A 40 0.61 10.45 -16.17
N ARG A 41 0.77 9.76 -17.30
CA ARG A 41 0.36 8.36 -17.45
C ARG A 41 1.51 7.51 -17.96
N HIS A 42 2.07 6.68 -17.09
CA HIS A 42 2.94 5.58 -17.49
C HIS A 42 2.25 4.27 -17.09
N ALA A 43 1.67 3.59 -18.08
CA ALA A 43 0.78 2.46 -17.85
C ALA A 43 1.40 1.37 -16.96
N ALA A 44 2.72 1.18 -17.06
CA ALA A 44 3.45 0.15 -16.33
C ALA A 44 3.72 0.47 -14.85
N SER A 45 3.59 1.73 -14.40
CA SER A 45 3.92 2.14 -13.02
C SER A 45 2.75 2.62 -12.18
N THR A 46 1.52 2.63 -12.71
CA THR A 46 0.33 3.05 -11.96
C THR A 46 0.13 2.22 -10.69
N ALA A 47 -0.55 2.77 -9.67
CA ALA A 47 -0.88 2.02 -8.46
C ALA A 47 -1.62 0.70 -8.76
N ARG A 48 -2.55 0.71 -9.73
CA ARG A 48 -3.19 -0.53 -10.20
C ARG A 48 -2.19 -1.51 -10.80
N GLN A 49 -1.33 -1.05 -11.70
CA GLN A 49 -0.37 -1.95 -12.35
C GLN A 49 0.68 -2.48 -11.37
N ASN A 50 1.12 -1.69 -10.39
CA ASN A 50 1.98 -2.15 -9.30
C ASN A 50 1.38 -3.34 -8.53
N LEU A 51 0.07 -3.29 -8.24
CA LEU A 51 -0.63 -4.41 -7.60
C LEU A 51 -0.82 -5.60 -8.55
N VAL A 52 -1.10 -5.38 -9.84
CA VAL A 52 -1.21 -6.46 -10.84
C VAL A 52 0.12 -7.20 -11.01
N ASP A 53 1.23 -6.47 -11.14
CA ASP A 53 2.57 -7.06 -11.23
C ASP A 53 2.85 -7.91 -9.98
N THR A 54 2.56 -7.35 -8.80
CA THR A 54 2.72 -8.04 -7.52
C THR A 54 1.86 -9.30 -7.41
N ALA A 55 0.61 -9.24 -7.87
CA ALA A 55 -0.31 -10.38 -7.91
C ALA A 55 0.19 -11.51 -8.83
N HIS A 56 0.98 -11.18 -9.85
CA HIS A 56 1.65 -12.13 -10.75
C HIS A 56 3.05 -12.54 -10.29
N GLY A 57 3.44 -12.20 -9.06
CA GLY A 57 4.75 -12.54 -8.49
C GLY A 57 5.91 -11.68 -9.02
N LYS A 58 5.63 -10.61 -9.76
CA LYS A 58 6.63 -9.67 -10.25
C LYS A 58 6.81 -8.53 -9.25
N GLY A 59 7.98 -7.88 -9.26
CA GLY A 59 8.15 -6.62 -8.54
C GLY A 59 7.39 -5.47 -9.22
N ALA A 60 6.79 -4.58 -8.43
CA ALA A 60 6.13 -3.37 -8.88
C ALA A 60 7.14 -2.41 -9.52
N LEU A 61 6.76 -1.74 -10.62
CA LEU A 61 7.67 -0.93 -11.42
C LEU A 61 7.57 0.56 -11.06
N THR A 62 8.71 1.19 -10.81
CA THR A 62 8.82 2.66 -10.69
C THR A 62 8.70 3.34 -12.06
N SER A 63 8.19 4.58 -12.11
CA SER A 63 8.08 5.32 -13.36
C SER A 63 9.43 5.78 -13.91
N PRO A 64 9.54 6.13 -15.20
CA PRO A 64 10.73 6.75 -15.78
C PRO A 64 11.09 8.13 -15.21
N TRP A 65 10.16 8.81 -14.53
CA TRP A 65 10.32 10.23 -14.17
C TRP A 65 10.75 10.46 -12.71
N GLY A 66 10.74 9.41 -11.88
CA GLY A 66 11.15 9.52 -10.48
C GLY A 66 12.65 9.35 -10.28
N ASP A 67 13.16 9.71 -9.09
CA ASP A 67 14.57 9.60 -8.69
C ASP A 67 15.15 8.16 -8.75
N ARG A 68 14.30 7.15 -8.92
CA ARG A 68 14.68 5.72 -9.02
C ARG A 68 13.99 5.06 -10.23
N PRO A 69 14.32 5.44 -11.47
CA PRO A 69 13.54 5.03 -12.63
C PRO A 69 13.75 3.55 -13.00
N HIS A 70 12.71 2.93 -13.56
CA HIS A 70 12.73 1.56 -14.12
C HIS A 70 13.19 0.44 -13.16
N ARG A 71 12.92 0.59 -11.86
CA ARG A 71 13.26 -0.42 -10.85
C ARG A 71 12.04 -1.26 -10.53
N ARG A 72 12.26 -2.57 -10.40
CA ARG A 72 11.27 -3.49 -9.84
C ARG A 72 11.48 -3.59 -8.34
N VAL A 73 10.43 -3.33 -7.58
CA VAL A 73 10.44 -3.26 -6.13
C VAL A 73 9.46 -4.28 -5.58
N ALA A 74 9.89 -5.10 -4.63
CA ALA A 74 9.00 -6.00 -3.92
C ALA A 74 8.17 -5.20 -2.90
N LEU A 75 6.85 -5.27 -3.01
CA LEU A 75 5.97 -4.62 -2.04
C LEU A 75 5.97 -5.39 -0.71
N ASP A 76 6.04 -4.67 0.40
CA ASP A 76 6.09 -5.27 1.74
C ASP A 76 4.70 -5.82 2.15
N THR A 77 4.67 -7.01 2.74
CA THR A 77 3.43 -7.69 3.13
C THR A 77 2.72 -6.98 4.28
N ARG A 78 3.43 -6.30 5.19
CA ARG A 78 2.85 -5.49 6.27
C ARG A 78 2.12 -4.29 5.69
N MET A 79 2.73 -3.61 4.71
CA MET A 79 2.11 -2.50 3.99
C MET A 79 0.86 -2.94 3.23
N LEU A 80 0.93 -4.03 2.45
CA LEU A 80 -0.23 -4.56 1.71
C LEU A 80 -1.35 -5.00 2.65
N ASN A 81 -1.02 -5.68 3.75
CA ASN A 81 -2.00 -6.06 4.77
C ASN A 81 -2.63 -4.84 5.44
N GLY A 82 -1.85 -3.79 5.71
CA GLY A 82 -2.35 -2.51 6.19
C GLY A 82 -3.36 -1.88 5.23
N MET A 83 -3.01 -1.79 3.94
CA MET A 83 -3.92 -1.30 2.90
C MET A 83 -5.24 -2.08 2.87
N LEU A 84 -5.18 -3.42 2.93
CA LEU A 84 -6.36 -4.26 2.95
C LEU A 84 -7.22 -4.01 4.20
N LYS A 85 -6.59 -3.93 5.38
CA LYS A 85 -7.27 -3.74 6.67
C LYS A 85 -7.93 -2.37 6.80
N LEU A 86 -7.43 -1.32 6.15
CA LEU A 86 -8.14 -0.03 6.08
C LEU A 86 -9.58 -0.23 5.57
N ARG A 87 -9.79 -1.15 4.61
CA ARG A 87 -11.13 -1.50 4.13
C ARG A 87 -11.80 -2.57 4.99
N THR A 88 -11.13 -3.70 5.24
CA THR A 88 -11.78 -4.89 5.80
C THR A 88 -12.01 -4.82 7.31
N GLN A 89 -11.20 -4.03 8.03
CA GLN A 89 -11.31 -3.86 9.49
C GLN A 89 -11.84 -2.47 9.87
N TYR A 90 -11.39 -1.42 9.18
CA TYR A 90 -11.78 -0.04 9.51
C TYR A 90 -12.91 0.51 8.64
N GLY A 91 -13.35 -0.23 7.61
CA GLY A 91 -14.52 0.13 6.79
C GLY A 91 -14.28 1.25 5.77
N TYR A 92 -13.08 1.83 5.67
CA TYR A 92 -12.81 2.93 4.75
C TYR A 92 -12.98 2.51 3.28
N ARG A 93 -13.53 3.41 2.46
CA ARG A 93 -13.43 3.34 1.00
C ARG A 93 -12.29 4.26 0.57
N ILE A 94 -11.25 3.75 -0.06
CA ILE A 94 -10.03 4.50 -0.36
C ILE A 94 -9.72 4.48 -1.86
N SER A 95 -9.20 5.61 -2.36
CA SER A 95 -8.52 5.67 -3.66
C SER A 95 -7.02 5.76 -3.41
N VAL A 96 -6.25 4.80 -3.92
CA VAL A 96 -4.78 4.75 -3.79
C VAL A 96 -4.18 5.39 -5.03
N SER A 97 -3.58 6.56 -4.87
CA SER A 97 -2.98 7.31 -5.98
C SER A 97 -1.63 6.74 -6.39
N GLU A 98 -0.78 6.40 -5.42
CA GLU A 98 0.60 5.98 -5.68
C GLU A 98 1.06 4.84 -4.77
N ILE A 99 1.97 3.99 -5.28
CA ILE A 99 2.70 2.97 -4.49
C ILE A 99 4.20 3.08 -4.73
N VAL A 100 4.73 2.73 -5.92
CA VAL A 100 6.15 2.97 -6.24
C VAL A 100 6.35 3.81 -7.50
N GLY A 101 5.26 4.10 -8.22
CA GLY A 101 5.31 4.75 -9.53
C GLY A 101 5.48 6.26 -9.51
N GLY A 102 5.15 6.94 -8.42
CA GLY A 102 5.25 8.39 -8.32
C GLY A 102 6.69 8.93 -8.38
N ASP A 103 6.79 10.22 -8.64
CA ASP A 103 8.02 10.97 -8.40
C ASP A 103 8.13 11.32 -6.90
N HIS A 104 9.23 10.91 -6.29
CA HIS A 104 9.50 11.08 -4.87
C HIS A 104 11.00 11.30 -4.68
N SER A 105 11.39 11.80 -3.51
CA SER A 105 12.80 11.89 -3.16
C SER A 105 13.48 10.51 -3.17
N SER A 106 14.76 10.48 -3.53
CA SER A 106 15.57 9.26 -3.69
C SER A 106 15.61 8.29 -2.50
N ARG A 107 15.26 8.76 -1.30
CA ARG A 107 15.20 7.99 -0.03
C ARG A 107 13.77 7.63 0.41
N SER A 108 12.78 8.03 -0.38
CA SER A 108 11.36 7.78 -0.13
C SER A 108 11.06 6.31 0.14
N ARG A 109 10.09 6.07 1.04
CA ARG A 109 9.56 4.74 1.35
C ARG A 109 8.81 4.12 0.18
N HIS A 110 8.31 4.93 -0.75
CA HIS A 110 7.72 4.43 -2.00
C HIS A 110 8.73 3.59 -2.78
N TYR A 111 9.97 4.06 -2.96
CA TYR A 111 11.01 3.30 -3.68
C TYR A 111 11.55 2.10 -2.91
N ALA A 112 11.19 1.94 -1.65
CA ALA A 112 11.44 0.73 -0.87
C ALA A 112 10.27 -0.26 -0.87
N GLY A 113 9.13 0.09 -1.48
CA GLY A 113 7.95 -0.78 -1.53
C GLY A 113 7.21 -0.88 -0.20
N ILE A 114 7.41 0.08 0.69
CA ILE A 114 6.85 0.11 2.05
C ILE A 114 5.91 1.30 2.29
N ALA A 115 5.51 2.03 1.25
CA ALA A 115 4.53 3.12 1.38
C ALA A 115 3.52 3.18 0.22
N PHE A 116 2.39 3.83 0.48
CA PHE A 116 1.39 4.20 -0.52
C PHE A 116 0.69 5.51 -0.13
N ASP A 117 0.11 6.17 -1.12
CA ASP A 117 -0.65 7.41 -0.96
C ASP A 117 -2.15 7.21 -1.23
N ILE A 118 -2.99 7.87 -0.43
CA ILE A 118 -4.45 7.86 -0.56
C ILE A 118 -4.94 9.28 -0.85
N ASN A 119 -5.64 9.49 -1.97
CA ASN A 119 -6.17 10.80 -2.36
C ASN A 119 -7.69 10.96 -2.14
N TYR A 120 -8.45 9.86 -1.98
CA TYR A 120 -9.85 9.92 -1.56
C TYR A 120 -10.12 8.99 -0.38
N VAL A 121 -10.93 9.46 0.56
CA VAL A 121 -11.43 8.70 1.71
C VAL A 121 -12.94 8.84 1.77
N ASN A 122 -13.65 7.72 1.77
CA ASN A 122 -15.11 7.63 1.81
C ASN A 122 -15.80 8.50 0.74
N GLY A 123 -15.22 8.54 -0.46
CA GLY A 123 -15.74 9.30 -1.60
C GLY A 123 -15.38 10.79 -1.59
N ARG A 124 -14.69 11.30 -0.56
CA ARG A 124 -14.26 12.70 -0.48
C ARG A 124 -12.76 12.82 -0.73
N HIS A 125 -12.36 13.80 -1.54
CA HIS A 125 -10.95 14.09 -1.80
C HIS A 125 -10.26 14.61 -0.54
N VAL A 126 -9.04 14.18 -0.25
CA VAL A 126 -8.29 14.54 0.97
C VAL A 126 -8.09 16.05 1.07
N GLY A 127 -7.70 16.70 -0.02
CA GLY A 127 -7.55 18.16 -0.08
C GLY A 127 -8.88 18.93 0.02
N SER A 128 -10.02 18.25 -0.01
CA SER A 128 -11.36 18.84 0.04
C SER A 128 -12.08 18.48 1.35
N GLY A 129 -11.36 18.11 2.41
CA GLY A 129 -11.91 17.87 3.75
C GLY A 129 -12.36 16.45 4.03
N ALA A 130 -11.78 15.44 3.36
CA ALA A 130 -11.96 14.05 3.76
C ALA A 130 -11.50 13.81 5.22
N PRO A 131 -11.99 12.76 5.91
CA PRO A 131 -11.62 12.44 7.30
C PRO A 131 -10.19 11.87 7.42
N HIS A 132 -9.20 12.59 6.87
CA HIS A 132 -7.82 12.16 6.73
C HIS A 132 -7.13 11.93 8.08
N ARG A 133 -7.46 12.69 9.13
CA ARG A 133 -6.86 12.50 10.47
C ARG A 133 -7.18 11.12 11.05
N ASN A 134 -8.42 10.65 10.88
CA ASN A 134 -8.84 9.33 11.34
C ASN A 134 -8.22 8.21 10.50
N LEU A 135 -8.07 8.43 9.19
CA LEU A 135 -7.34 7.52 8.31
C LEU A 135 -5.86 7.41 8.71
N MET A 136 -5.21 8.55 8.95
CA MET A 136 -3.82 8.62 9.41
C MET A 136 -3.64 7.86 10.74
N ALA A 137 -4.55 8.03 11.69
CA ALA A 137 -4.55 7.27 12.94
C ALA A 137 -4.71 5.77 12.70
N ALA A 138 -5.56 5.34 11.76
CA ALA A 138 -5.70 3.94 11.39
C ALA A 138 -4.41 3.38 10.75
N CYS A 139 -3.74 4.13 9.86
CA CYS A 139 -2.43 3.73 9.33
C CYS A 139 -1.40 3.50 10.44
N LYS A 140 -1.33 4.40 11.44
CA LYS A 140 -0.44 4.24 12.60
C LYS A 140 -0.77 2.98 13.41
N LYS A 141 -2.05 2.72 13.68
CA LYS A 141 -2.52 1.49 14.36
C LYS A 141 -2.19 0.22 13.57
N LEU A 142 -2.04 0.33 12.26
CA LEU A 142 -1.65 -0.76 11.36
C LEU A 142 -0.12 -0.89 11.17
N GLY A 143 0.67 -0.10 11.90
CA GLY A 143 2.13 -0.21 11.94
C GLY A 143 2.89 0.76 11.02
N ALA A 144 2.20 1.68 10.34
CA ALA A 144 2.87 2.74 9.62
C ALA A 144 3.54 3.72 10.61
N THR A 145 4.80 4.09 10.35
CA THR A 145 5.57 5.02 11.20
C THR A 145 5.86 6.35 10.51
N GLU A 146 5.72 6.42 9.19
CA GLU A 146 5.73 7.67 8.44
C GLU A 146 4.32 7.89 7.93
N VAL A 147 3.60 8.81 8.57
CA VAL A 147 2.20 9.10 8.24
C VAL A 147 2.03 10.60 8.11
N LEU A 148 1.85 11.04 6.87
CA LEU A 148 1.81 12.46 6.49
C LEU A 148 0.48 12.76 5.79
N GLY A 149 -0.01 13.98 5.90
CA GLY A 149 -1.26 14.42 5.27
C GLY A 149 -1.42 15.93 5.30
N PRO A 150 -2.63 16.46 5.08
CA PRO A 150 -2.88 17.90 5.15
C PRO A 150 -2.33 18.54 6.43
N GLY A 151 -1.47 19.55 6.25
CA GLY A 151 -0.67 20.18 7.32
C GLY A 151 0.82 19.80 7.29
N ASN A 152 1.20 18.74 6.57
CA ASN A 152 2.59 18.42 6.25
C ASN A 152 2.97 18.99 4.87
N ALA A 153 4.20 19.49 4.75
CA ALA A 153 4.71 20.01 3.47
C ALA A 153 4.60 18.94 2.37
N GLY A 154 4.05 19.31 1.21
CA GLY A 154 3.86 18.41 0.06
C GLY A 154 2.65 17.46 0.13
N HIS A 155 1.90 17.43 1.23
CA HIS A 155 0.85 16.42 1.47
C HIS A 155 -0.57 17.02 1.60
N ALA A 156 -0.83 18.18 0.99
CA ALA A 156 -2.12 18.86 1.10
C ALA A 156 -3.30 18.07 0.48
N THR A 157 -3.04 17.16 -0.45
CA THR A 157 -4.06 16.51 -1.29
C THR A 157 -4.15 14.99 -1.11
N HIS A 158 -3.33 14.40 -0.25
CA HIS A 158 -3.30 12.95 -0.03
C HIS A 158 -2.79 12.62 1.38
N VAL A 159 -3.02 11.39 1.81
CA VAL A 159 -2.42 10.80 3.01
C VAL A 159 -1.35 9.81 2.57
N HIS A 160 -0.13 10.00 3.04
CA HIS A 160 0.97 9.05 2.91
C HIS A 160 0.97 8.08 4.10
N CYS A 161 1.05 6.78 3.83
CA CYS A 161 1.22 5.75 4.86
C CYS A 161 2.44 4.87 4.54
N GLY A 162 3.51 5.00 5.33
CA GLY A 162 4.76 4.28 5.16
C GLY A 162 5.15 3.43 6.39
N TRP A 163 5.57 2.20 6.16
CA TRP A 163 6.04 1.24 7.17
C TRP A 163 7.56 1.37 7.43
N PRO A 164 8.05 0.93 8.60
CA PRO A 164 9.48 0.89 8.88
C PRO A 164 10.25 0.06 7.84
N ARG A 165 11.46 0.55 7.50
CA ARG A 165 12.45 -0.22 6.75
C ARG A 165 12.89 -1.45 7.53
#